data_AF-A0A212D1C1-F1
#
_entry.id   AF-A0A212D1C1-F1
#
_cell.length_a   1.000
_cell.length_b   1.000
_cell.length_c   1.000
_cell.angle_alpha   90.00
_cell.angle_beta   90.00
_cell.angle_gamma   90.00
#
_symmetry.space_group_name_H-M   'P 1'
#
loop_
_entity.id
_entity.type
_entity.pdbx_description
1 polymer ?
#
loop_
_entity_poly.entity_id
_entity_poly.type
_entity_poly.pdbx_seq_one_letter_code
_entity_poly.pdbx_strand_id
1 'polypeptide(L)'
;PSSSPSRGEKYGFITYRCSEHAALSLRNGAALRKRSEPSFQLSYGGLRHFCWPRYTDYDSNSEEALPASVKTKYEAMDFDSLLKEAQQSLH
;
A
#
# COMPACT_ATOMS: atom_id res chain seq x y z
N PRO A 1 3.55 -35.51 11.21
CA PRO A 1 3.91 -34.07 11.25
C PRO A 1 2.98 -33.25 10.34
N SER A 2 1.89 -32.73 10.92
CA SER A 2 0.94 -31.86 10.20
C SER A 2 1.47 -30.43 10.18
N SER A 3 2.14 -30.02 9.10
CA SER A 3 2.51 -28.63 8.86
C SER A 3 1.25 -27.85 8.49
N SER A 4 0.60 -27.21 9.48
CA SER A 4 -0.42 -26.21 9.21
C SER A 4 0.21 -25.05 8.42
N PRO A 5 -0.42 -24.57 7.33
CA PRO A 5 0.13 -23.46 6.56
C PRO A 5 0.28 -22.23 7.46
N SER A 6 1.46 -21.62 7.44
CA SER A 6 1.73 -20.36 8.13
C SER A 6 0.79 -19.29 7.56
N ARG A 7 -0.29 -19.03 8.28
CA ARG A 7 -1.23 -17.96 7.97
C ARG A 7 -0.43 -16.65 8.12
N GLY A 8 -0.07 -16.02 7.02
CA GLY A 8 0.84 -14.86 7.01
C GLY A 8 0.41 -13.78 8.00
N GLU A 9 1.39 -13.17 8.65
CA GLU A 9 1.15 -12.06 9.58
C GLU A 9 0.53 -10.89 8.81
N LYS A 10 -0.57 -10.34 9.33
CA LYS A 10 -1.26 -9.20 8.72
C LYS A 10 -1.09 -7.97 9.60
N TYR A 11 -0.61 -6.88 9.01
CA TYR A 11 -0.48 -5.58 9.65
C TYR A 11 -1.20 -4.50 8.85
N GLY A 12 -1.56 -3.40 9.52
CA GLY A 12 -2.23 -2.25 8.91
C GLY A 12 -1.81 -0.96 9.58
N PHE A 13 -2.05 0.17 8.91
CA PHE A 13 -1.71 1.49 9.42
C PHE A 13 -2.96 2.37 9.50
N ILE A 14 -3.05 3.13 10.58
CA ILE A 14 -4.13 4.08 10.83
C ILE A 14 -3.48 5.43 11.11
N THR A 15 -3.85 6.44 10.35
CA THR A 15 -3.39 7.81 10.53
C THR A 15 -4.50 8.63 11.19
N TYR A 16 -4.22 9.23 12.33
CA TYR A 16 -5.14 10.11 13.04
C TYR A 16 -4.84 11.57 12.70
N ARG A 17 -5.89 12.40 12.69
CA ARG A 17 -5.74 13.86 12.55
C ARG A 17 -5.13 14.51 13.80
N CYS A 18 -5.44 14.00 14.98
CA CYS A 18 -5.00 14.53 16.27
C CYS A 18 -4.17 13.49 17.03
N SER A 19 -3.07 13.93 17.65
CA SER A 19 -2.17 13.07 18.42
C SER A 19 -2.83 12.49 19.67
N GLU A 20 -3.72 13.25 20.32
CA GLU A 20 -4.52 12.79 21.47
C GLU A 20 -5.35 11.55 21.15
N HIS A 21 -5.99 11.49 19.97
CA HIS A 21 -6.78 10.34 19.54
C HIS A 21 -5.90 9.12 19.27
N ALA A 22 -4.71 9.32 18.70
CA ALA A 22 -3.74 8.25 18.51
C ALA A 22 -3.28 7.66 19.86
N ALA A 23 -2.99 8.53 20.84
CA ALA A 23 -2.60 8.11 22.19
C ALA A 23 -3.71 7.32 22.90
N LEU A 24 -4.96 7.78 22.77
CA LEU A 24 -6.13 7.07 23.31
C LEU A 24 -6.34 5.71 22.65
N SER A 25 -6.18 5.62 21.32
CA SER A 25 -6.28 4.36 20.58
C SER A 25 -5.20 3.36 21.01
N LEU A 26 -3.96 3.82 21.20
CA LEU A 26 -2.88 2.97 21.68
C LEU A 26 -3.14 2.43 23.09
N ARG A 27 -3.64 3.29 23.98
CA ARG A 27 -3.90 2.94 25.39
C ARG A 27 -5.09 1.99 25.55
N ASN A 28 -6.18 2.26 24.83
CA ASN A 28 -7.46 1.58 25.06
C ASN A 28 -7.84 0.60 23.94
N GLY A 29 -7.26 0.72 22.75
CA GLY A 29 -7.69 -0.03 21.56
C GLY A 29 -7.53 -1.54 21.71
N ALA A 30 -6.47 -2.00 22.38
CA ALA A 30 -6.28 -3.43 22.66
C ALA A 30 -7.36 -4.00 23.59
N ALA A 31 -7.96 -3.16 24.47
CA ALA A 31 -9.00 -3.58 25.39
C ALA A 31 -10.37 -3.78 24.71
N LEU A 32 -10.58 -3.20 23.52
CA LEU A 32 -11.81 -3.38 22.73
C LEU A 32 -11.84 -4.72 21.99
N ARG A 33 -10.75 -5.50 22.00
CA ARG A 33 -10.66 -6.80 21.34
C ARG A 33 -11.67 -7.77 21.94
N LYS A 34 -12.49 -8.39 21.08
CA LYS A 34 -13.40 -9.47 21.50
C LYS A 34 -12.62 -10.76 21.77
N ARG A 35 -13.14 -11.61 22.64
CA ARG A 35 -12.50 -12.91 22.95
C ARG A 35 -12.34 -13.83 21.73
N SER A 36 -13.17 -13.67 20.70
CA SER A 36 -13.10 -14.43 19.45
C SER A 36 -12.11 -13.86 18.42
N GLU A 37 -11.58 -12.66 18.66
CA GLU A 37 -10.68 -11.98 17.72
C GLU A 37 -9.21 -12.34 18.02
N PRO A 38 -8.37 -12.46 16.98
CA PRO A 38 -6.95 -12.73 17.14
C PRO A 38 -6.26 -11.58 17.89
N SER A 39 -5.25 -11.90 18.70
CA SER A 39 -4.43 -10.89 19.35
C SER A 39 -3.66 -10.07 18.32
N PHE A 40 -3.61 -8.76 18.52
CA PHE A 40 -2.81 -7.84 17.74
C PHE A 40 -2.04 -6.93 18.68
N GLN A 41 -0.89 -6.44 18.21
CA GLN A 41 -0.08 -5.45 18.91
C GLN A 41 -0.35 -4.07 18.33
N LEU A 42 -0.58 -3.09 19.19
CA LEU A 42 -0.62 -1.69 18.81
C LEU A 42 0.70 -1.05 19.23
N SER A 43 1.29 -0.28 18.32
CA SER A 43 2.50 0.51 18.57
C SER A 43 2.38 1.83 17.86
N TYR A 44 3.08 2.85 18.35
CA TYR A 44 3.31 4.04 17.54
C TYR A 44 4.08 3.58 16.29
N GLY A 45 3.51 3.80 15.11
CA GLY A 45 4.26 3.62 13.88
C GLY A 45 5.39 4.64 13.90
N GLY A 46 6.64 4.18 13.75
CA GLY A 46 7.74 5.11 13.52
C GLY A 46 7.36 6.08 12.40
N LEU A 47 7.93 7.29 12.43
CA LEU A 47 7.72 8.30 11.40
C LEU A 47 8.28 7.77 10.07
N ARG A 48 7.58 6.83 9.42
CA ARG A 48 7.70 6.58 8.00
C ARG A 48 7.39 7.93 7.43
N HIS A 49 8.45 8.56 6.95
CA HIS A 49 8.49 9.93 6.49
C HIS A 49 7.11 10.31 5.99
N PHE A 50 6.45 11.23 6.71
CA PHE A 50 5.14 11.80 6.36
C PHE A 50 5.19 12.58 5.04
N CYS A 51 6.13 12.23 4.15
CA CYS A 51 6.00 12.37 2.72
C CYS A 51 4.72 11.62 2.37
N TRP A 52 3.64 12.38 2.27
CA TRP A 52 2.48 12.13 1.42
C TRP A 52 2.64 10.85 0.62
N PRO A 53 1.77 9.83 0.80
CA PRO A 53 1.89 8.59 0.07
C PRO A 53 2.10 8.94 -1.40
N ARG A 54 3.31 8.70 -1.89
CA ARG A 54 3.57 8.88 -3.32
C ARG A 54 2.87 7.71 -3.97
N TYR A 55 2.24 7.95 -5.11
CA TYR A 55 1.49 6.94 -5.85
C TYR A 55 2.27 5.62 -6.04
N THR A 56 3.60 5.70 -6.01
CA THR A 56 4.56 4.58 -6.03
C THR A 56 4.47 3.60 -4.86
N ASP A 57 3.94 4.00 -3.69
CA ASP A 57 3.88 3.14 -2.51
C ASP A 57 2.76 2.07 -2.60
N TYR A 58 1.89 2.19 -3.61
CA TYR A 58 0.85 1.21 -3.97
C TYR A 58 1.19 0.39 -5.20
N ASP A 59 2.33 0.66 -5.84
CA ASP A 59 2.85 -0.23 -6.85
C ASP A 59 3.22 -1.53 -6.12
N SER A 60 2.41 -2.56 -6.36
CA SER A 60 2.82 -3.94 -6.20
C SER A 60 3.48 -4.33 -7.50
N ASN A 61 4.56 -3.66 -7.89
CA ASN A 61 5.40 -4.16 -8.95
C ASN A 61 6.12 -5.36 -8.34
N SER A 62 5.55 -6.54 -8.57
CA SER A 62 6.33 -7.75 -8.54
C SER A 62 7.42 -7.56 -9.59
N GLU A 63 8.59 -7.12 -9.11
CA GLU A 63 9.85 -7.15 -9.83
C GLU A 63 10.21 -8.61 -10.12
N GLU A 64 9.42 -9.28 -10.94
CA GLU A 64 9.93 -10.36 -11.78
C GLU A 64 10.75 -9.66 -12.84
N ALA A 65 12.04 -9.57 -12.54
CA ALA A 65 13.09 -9.07 -13.41
C ALA A 65 12.96 -9.66 -14.82
N LEU A 66 12.29 -8.94 -15.71
CA LEU A 66 12.28 -9.27 -17.13
C LEU A 66 13.37 -8.45 -17.84
N PRO A 67 14.15 -9.08 -18.72
CA PRO A 67 15.35 -8.50 -19.32
C PRO A 67 14.93 -7.32 -20.19
N ALA A 68 15.56 -6.16 -19.96
CA ALA A 68 15.52 -4.97 -20.81
C ALA A 68 14.28 -4.89 -21.71
N SER A 69 13.12 -4.63 -21.10
CA SER A 69 11.88 -4.37 -21.81
C SER A 69 12.17 -3.29 -22.86
N VAL A 70 12.10 -3.67 -24.14
CA VAL A 70 12.06 -2.73 -25.25
C VAL A 70 10.81 -1.91 -24.99
N LYS A 71 10.97 -0.67 -24.51
CA LYS A 71 9.86 0.25 -24.20
C LYS A 71 8.85 0.13 -25.32
N THR A 72 7.63 -0.27 -24.97
CA THR A 72 6.57 -0.48 -25.94
C THR A 72 6.31 0.83 -26.70
N LYS A 73 5.73 0.78 -27.90
CA LYS A 73 5.56 1.98 -28.74
C LYS A 73 4.94 3.17 -27.98
N TYR A 74 4.00 2.90 -27.07
CA TYR A 74 3.31 3.90 -26.26
C TYR A 74 4.15 4.39 -25.07
N GLU A 75 5.03 3.57 -24.55
CA GLU A 75 5.91 3.89 -23.42
C GLU A 75 7.09 4.80 -23.83
N ALA A 76 7.40 4.84 -25.13
CA ALA A 76 8.39 5.75 -25.71
C ALA A 76 7.79 7.10 -26.19
N MET A 77 6.46 7.24 -26.22
CA MET A 77 5.79 8.46 -26.67
C MET A 77 5.64 9.48 -25.54
N ASP A 78 5.65 10.77 -25.89
CA ASP A 78 5.30 11.83 -24.94
C ASP A 78 3.77 11.89 -24.72
N PHE A 79 3.38 12.55 -23.63
CA PHE A 79 1.97 12.64 -23.24
C PHE A 79 1.11 13.26 -24.35
N ASP A 80 1.59 14.32 -25.00
CA ASP A 80 0.87 15.02 -26.05
C ASP A 80 0.61 14.12 -27.27
N SER A 81 1.58 13.29 -27.68
CA SER A 81 1.40 12.34 -28.78
C SER A 81 0.43 11.22 -28.41
N LEU A 82 0.48 10.70 -27.18
CA LEU A 82 -0.48 9.70 -26.69
C LEU A 82 -1.92 10.25 -26.71
N LEU A 83 -2.10 11.48 -26.23
CA LEU A 83 -3.40 12.12 -26.18
C LEU A 83 -3.98 12.34 -27.59
N LYS A 84 -3.12 12.73 -28.55
CA LYS A 84 -3.53 12.99 -29.94
C LYS A 84 -3.95 11.71 -30.67
N GLU A 85 -3.20 10.62 -30.50
CA GLU A 85 -3.55 9.32 -31.11
C GLU A 85 -4.88 8.78 -30.54
N ALA A 86 -5.09 8.90 -29.22
CA ALA A 86 -6.34 8.50 -28.59
C ALA A 86 -7.55 9.27 -29.16
N GLN A 87 -7.41 10.59 -29.36
CA GLN A 87 -8.45 11.42 -29.96
C GLN A 87 -8.70 11.07 -31.44
N GLN A 88 -7.67 10.69 -32.18
CA GLN A 88 -7.79 10.28 -33.59
C GLN A 88 -8.39 8.88 -33.76
N SER A 89 -8.19 8.00 -32.79
CA SER A 89 -8.72 6.62 -32.82
C SER A 89 -10.24 6.52 -32.64
N LEU A 90 -10.90 7.63 -32.28
CA LEU A 90 -12.33 7.69 -31.98
C LEU A 90 -13.21 7.93 -33.24
N HIS A 91 -12.62 8.00 -34.43
CA HIS A 91 -13.30 8.28 -35.70
C HIS A 91 -13.48 7.03 -36.57
#